data_AF-A0A9E2CHE0-F1
#
_entry.id   AF-A0A9E2CHE0-F1
#
_cell.length_a   1.000
_cell.length_b   1.000
_cell.length_c   1.000
_cell.angle_alpha   90.00
_cell.angle_beta   90.00
_cell.angle_gamma   90.00
#
_symmetry.space_group_name_H-M   'P 1'
#
loop_
_entity.id
_entity.type
_entity.pdbx_description
1 polymer ?
#
loop_
_entity_poly.entity_id
_entity_poly.type
_entity_poly.pdbx_seq_one_letter_code
_entity_poly.pdbx_strand_id
1 'polypeptide(L)'
;PSIMVNRDGNVALGFSGSHAGQYAAAYYTGRSASDPLGEMAPPALLKAGEGPNNHIDEYGRNRWGDYSYTTLDPVDERRFWTIQEYAESGNRWGTWVGVLRANDCNANGIPDSEDISEGTSFDSNGNSVPDECEVEPPNFPEGDYMNRFIRVSPENEGITTGFQVSLTSGPGALGVVGWVGEPFDPGCPGACLGKYFARVVDEPVYRIWTEESVYVGDCEIVPVAQYEVRASGNEEIFSEPETFRTIVQPAPHWWADVVGIKFLGLQWEGPNGVVNFDDVTAAIQYFMSHPTGPVLEWVEIEPQELNFIINFSDIMQIVLAFQGGPYPFVAPADCP
;
A
#
# COMPACT_ATOMS: atom_id res chain seq x y z
N PRO A 1 18.48 -25.28 -22.18
CA PRO A 1 18.20 -24.59 -20.90
C PRO A 1 19.52 -24.40 -20.14
N SER A 2 19.59 -23.43 -19.25
CA SER A 2 20.77 -23.10 -18.46
C SER A 2 20.34 -22.57 -17.10
N ILE A 3 21.07 -22.94 -16.05
CA ILE A 3 20.72 -22.66 -14.66
C ILE A 3 21.93 -22.07 -13.93
N MET A 4 21.68 -21.15 -13.01
CA MET A 4 22.70 -20.55 -12.16
C MET A 4 22.13 -20.30 -10.76
N VAL A 5 23.01 -20.33 -9.76
CA VAL A 5 22.68 -19.99 -8.36
C VAL A 5 23.56 -18.82 -7.95
N ASN A 6 22.97 -17.79 -7.35
CA ASN A 6 23.72 -16.65 -6.85
C ASN A 6 24.28 -16.93 -5.44
N ARG A 7 25.03 -15.95 -4.91
CA ARG A 7 25.62 -16.03 -3.56
C ARG A 7 24.57 -16.28 -2.45
N ASP A 8 23.36 -15.79 -2.67
CA ASP A 8 22.25 -15.81 -1.72
C ASP A 8 21.48 -17.13 -1.73
N GLY A 9 21.79 -18.01 -2.68
CA GLY A 9 21.07 -19.28 -2.88
C GLY A 9 19.84 -19.17 -3.78
N ASN A 10 19.56 -17.99 -4.34
CA ASN A 10 18.52 -17.81 -5.35
C ASN A 10 18.95 -18.50 -6.65
N VAL A 11 17.99 -19.08 -7.36
CA VAL A 11 18.20 -19.85 -8.58
C VAL A 11 17.53 -19.17 -9.75
N ALA A 12 18.23 -19.05 -10.87
CA ALA A 12 17.66 -18.63 -12.14
C ALA A 12 17.85 -19.73 -13.19
N LEU A 13 16.79 -20.02 -13.96
CA LEU A 13 16.78 -20.98 -15.06
C LEU A 13 16.26 -20.29 -16.32
N GLY A 14 17.11 -20.16 -17.34
CA GLY A 14 16.72 -19.71 -18.68
C GLY A 14 16.49 -20.87 -19.64
N PHE A 15 15.46 -20.77 -20.49
CA PHE A 15 15.09 -21.82 -21.43
C PHE A 15 14.24 -21.29 -22.59
N SER A 16 14.01 -22.12 -23.61
CA SER A 16 13.06 -21.82 -24.69
C SER A 16 11.72 -22.50 -24.44
N GLY A 17 10.63 -21.84 -24.84
CA GLY A 17 9.27 -22.37 -24.75
C GLY A 17 8.43 -22.02 -25.97
N SER A 18 7.38 -22.79 -26.22
CA SER A 18 6.42 -22.54 -27.32
C SER A 18 5.05 -23.11 -26.97
N HIS A 19 4.00 -22.53 -27.53
CA HIS A 19 2.64 -23.09 -27.47
C HIS A 19 1.85 -22.68 -28.73
N ALA A 20 0.59 -23.10 -28.85
CA ALA A 20 -0.22 -22.88 -30.05
C ALA A 20 -0.37 -21.39 -30.46
N GLY A 21 -0.15 -20.46 -29.54
CA GLY A 21 -0.19 -19.01 -29.79
C GLY A 21 1.18 -18.32 -29.76
N GLN A 22 2.27 -19.06 -29.56
CA GLN A 22 3.61 -18.50 -29.38
C GLN A 22 4.65 -19.38 -30.08
N TYR A 23 5.29 -18.81 -31.10
CA TYR A 23 6.50 -19.39 -31.69
C TYR A 23 7.59 -19.56 -30.65
N ALA A 24 8.59 -20.41 -30.94
CA ALA A 24 9.70 -20.66 -30.03
C ALA A 24 10.31 -19.35 -29.51
N ALA A 25 10.20 -19.14 -28.21
CA ALA A 25 10.46 -17.89 -27.51
C ALA A 25 11.42 -18.14 -26.34
N ALA A 26 12.05 -17.08 -25.87
CA ALA A 26 12.89 -17.14 -24.68
C ALA A 26 12.03 -16.96 -23.42
N TYR A 27 12.22 -17.84 -22.45
CA TYR A 27 11.58 -17.83 -21.14
C TYR A 27 12.62 -17.94 -20.04
N TYR A 28 12.20 -17.56 -18.84
CA TYR A 28 12.94 -17.82 -17.62
C TYR A 28 12.00 -18.20 -16.48
N THR A 29 12.58 -18.81 -15.45
CA THR A 29 11.96 -19.01 -14.14
C THR A 29 13.05 -18.87 -13.09
N GLY A 30 12.66 -18.73 -11.84
CA GLY A 30 13.58 -18.73 -10.72
C GLY A 30 12.91 -19.19 -9.45
N ARG A 31 13.71 -19.23 -8.39
CA ARG A 31 13.23 -19.37 -7.02
C ARG A 31 14.18 -18.62 -6.08
N SER A 32 13.63 -18.10 -5.00
CA SER A 32 14.42 -17.57 -3.90
C SER A 32 14.98 -18.71 -3.04
N ALA A 33 15.95 -18.40 -2.18
CA ALA A 33 16.43 -19.34 -1.17
C ALA A 33 15.37 -19.67 -0.10
N SER A 34 14.43 -18.75 0.15
CA SER A 34 13.35 -18.93 1.13
C SER A 34 12.13 -19.68 0.59
N ASP A 35 12.00 -19.82 -0.74
CA ASP A 35 10.89 -20.55 -1.36
C ASP A 35 10.82 -22.02 -0.88
N PRO A 36 9.62 -22.61 -0.74
CA PRO A 36 9.47 -24.02 -0.42
C PRO A 36 10.29 -24.95 -1.33
N LEU A 37 10.84 -26.02 -0.75
CA LEU A 37 11.65 -26.97 -1.50
C LEU A 37 10.81 -27.71 -2.55
N GLY A 38 11.36 -27.81 -3.76
CA GLY A 38 10.71 -28.52 -4.87
C GLY A 38 9.83 -27.63 -5.75
N GLU A 39 9.74 -26.33 -5.44
CA GLU A 39 8.95 -25.37 -6.19
C GLU A 39 9.85 -24.39 -6.97
N MET A 40 9.38 -23.96 -8.13
CA MET A 40 9.94 -22.88 -8.95
C MET A 40 8.79 -21.94 -9.31
N ALA A 41 9.09 -20.65 -9.47
CA ALA A 41 8.09 -19.70 -9.93
C ALA A 41 7.51 -20.09 -11.31
N PRO A 42 6.28 -19.66 -11.64
CA PRO A 42 5.74 -19.84 -12.98
C PRO A 42 6.69 -19.28 -14.06
N PRO A 43 6.84 -19.96 -15.21
CA PRO A 43 7.59 -19.44 -16.35
C PRO A 43 7.17 -18.05 -16.80
N ALA A 44 8.13 -17.14 -16.93
CA ALA A 44 7.92 -15.79 -17.45
C ALA A 44 8.55 -15.62 -18.84
N LEU A 45 7.88 -14.87 -19.71
CA LEU A 45 8.36 -14.59 -21.07
C LEU A 45 9.48 -13.55 -21.02
N LEU A 46 10.65 -13.90 -21.57
CA LEU A 46 11.78 -12.99 -21.73
C LEU A 46 11.75 -12.28 -23.08
N LYS A 47 11.50 -13.04 -24.15
CA LYS A 47 11.41 -12.51 -25.52
C LYS A 47 10.48 -13.38 -26.35
N ALA A 48 9.41 -12.77 -26.86
CA ALA A 48 8.49 -13.43 -27.78
C ALA A 48 9.20 -13.84 -29.08
N GLY A 49 8.89 -15.05 -29.55
CA GLY A 49 9.15 -15.49 -30.91
C GLY A 49 8.22 -14.78 -31.88
N GLU A 50 8.77 -14.33 -33.00
CA GLU A 50 8.14 -13.42 -33.97
C GLU A 50 7.68 -14.14 -35.24
N GLY A 51 8.14 -15.38 -35.47
CA GLY A 51 7.79 -16.14 -36.65
C GLY A 51 8.20 -17.60 -36.57
N PRO A 52 7.82 -18.42 -37.57
CA PRO A 52 8.26 -19.80 -37.64
C PRO A 52 9.77 -19.86 -37.83
N ASN A 53 10.42 -20.85 -37.21
CA ASN A 53 11.79 -21.23 -37.53
C ASN A 53 11.84 -22.72 -37.90
N ASN A 54 11.81 -22.94 -39.21
CA ASN A 54 11.95 -24.22 -39.87
C ASN A 54 13.32 -24.30 -40.57
N HIS A 55 14.35 -23.64 -40.03
CA HIS A 55 15.69 -23.70 -40.60
C HIS A 55 16.27 -25.10 -40.39
N ILE A 56 16.69 -25.73 -41.48
CA ILE A 56 17.24 -27.08 -41.49
C ILE A 56 18.69 -26.99 -41.99
N ASP A 57 19.63 -27.61 -41.28
CA ASP A 57 21.03 -27.67 -41.69
C ASP A 57 21.24 -28.57 -42.93
N GLU A 58 22.47 -28.61 -43.45
CA GLU A 58 22.83 -29.43 -44.60
C GLU A 58 22.61 -30.95 -44.38
N TYR A 59 22.38 -31.38 -43.13
CA TYR A 59 22.12 -32.76 -42.72
C TYR A 59 20.64 -33.05 -42.46
N GLY A 60 19.74 -32.10 -42.74
CA GLY A 60 18.31 -32.32 -42.53
C GLY A 60 17.83 -32.10 -41.10
N ARG A 61 18.62 -31.46 -40.23
CA ARG A 61 18.29 -31.25 -38.81
C ARG A 61 17.94 -29.80 -38.50
N ASN A 62 16.97 -29.60 -37.62
CA ASN A 62 16.73 -28.30 -36.97
C ASN A 62 17.45 -28.32 -35.60
N ARG A 63 18.49 -27.49 -35.46
CA ARG A 63 19.37 -27.46 -34.27
C ARG A 63 18.94 -26.39 -33.26
N TRP A 64 17.68 -26.47 -32.85
CA TRP A 64 17.12 -25.56 -31.86
C TRP A 64 17.62 -25.88 -30.45
N GLY A 65 17.95 -24.85 -29.66
CA GLY A 65 18.26 -24.98 -28.24
C GLY A 65 19.71 -25.29 -27.94
N ASP A 66 20.59 -25.18 -28.94
CA ASP A 66 22.03 -25.34 -28.78
C ASP A 66 22.64 -24.16 -27.99
N TYR A 67 21.98 -23.00 -27.97
CA TYR A 67 22.48 -21.79 -27.30
C TYR A 67 21.56 -21.38 -26.14
N SER A 68 22.00 -21.73 -24.92
CA SER A 68 21.35 -21.30 -23.68
C SER A 68 22.43 -21.15 -22.62
N TYR A 69 22.53 -19.95 -22.03
CA TYR A 69 23.50 -19.70 -20.97
C TYR A 69 22.91 -18.78 -19.90
N THR A 70 23.16 -19.08 -18.63
CA THR A 70 22.81 -18.22 -17.49
C THR A 70 24.03 -18.15 -16.60
N THR A 71 24.42 -16.94 -16.21
CA THR A 71 25.63 -16.67 -15.43
C THR A 71 25.37 -15.54 -14.45
N LEU A 72 26.20 -15.42 -13.41
CA LEU A 72 26.18 -14.26 -12.53
C LEU A 72 26.72 -13.03 -13.24
N ASP A 73 26.23 -11.86 -12.83
CA ASP A 73 26.85 -10.59 -13.19
C ASP A 73 28.23 -10.48 -12.50
N PRO A 74 29.30 -10.14 -13.25
CA PRO A 74 30.65 -10.09 -12.69
C PRO A 74 30.90 -8.92 -11.73
N VAL A 75 30.00 -7.92 -11.69
CA VAL A 75 30.07 -6.76 -10.80
C VAL A 75 29.11 -6.92 -9.61
N ASP A 76 28.00 -7.63 -9.80
CA ASP A 76 27.00 -7.88 -8.78
C ASP A 76 26.59 -9.36 -8.77
N GLU A 77 27.16 -10.13 -7.84
CA GLU A 77 26.90 -11.57 -7.73
C GLU A 77 25.44 -11.91 -7.41
N ARG A 78 24.57 -10.94 -7.10
CA ARG A 78 23.14 -11.15 -6.86
C ARG A 78 22.32 -11.17 -8.14
N ARG A 79 22.84 -10.64 -9.25
CA ARG A 79 22.17 -10.58 -10.57
C ARG A 79 22.62 -11.71 -11.46
N PHE A 80 21.74 -12.10 -12.38
CA PHE A 80 22.03 -13.06 -13.42
C PHE A 80 21.95 -12.41 -14.79
N TRP A 81 22.87 -12.75 -15.67
CA TRP A 81 22.70 -12.60 -17.12
C TRP A 81 22.19 -13.91 -17.69
N THR A 82 21.14 -13.85 -18.49
CA THR A 82 20.62 -14.98 -19.25
C THR A 82 20.66 -14.69 -20.75
N ILE A 83 21.07 -15.69 -21.52
CA ILE A 83 21.27 -15.66 -22.96
C ILE A 83 20.45 -16.79 -23.54
N GLN A 84 19.39 -16.47 -24.28
CA GLN A 84 18.44 -17.45 -24.78
C GLN A 84 18.11 -17.23 -26.25
N GLU A 85 17.84 -18.32 -26.96
CA GLU A 85 17.35 -18.28 -28.34
C GLU A 85 15.86 -17.95 -28.42
N TYR A 86 15.48 -17.18 -29.44
CA TYR A 86 14.10 -16.94 -29.85
C TYR A 86 13.96 -16.99 -31.37
N ALA A 87 12.75 -17.29 -31.84
CA ALA A 87 12.47 -17.41 -33.27
C ALA A 87 12.23 -16.02 -33.82
N GLU A 88 13.10 -15.57 -34.71
CA GLU A 88 13.00 -14.26 -35.34
C GLU A 88 12.13 -14.36 -36.60
N SER A 89 11.55 -13.24 -37.02
CA SER A 89 10.87 -13.15 -38.32
C SER A 89 11.79 -13.54 -39.49
N GLY A 90 11.20 -14.05 -40.57
CA GLY A 90 11.96 -14.43 -41.76
C GLY A 90 12.65 -15.80 -41.69
N ASN A 91 12.16 -16.71 -40.84
CA ASN A 91 12.69 -18.08 -40.71
C ASN A 91 14.14 -18.14 -40.19
N ARG A 92 14.42 -17.33 -39.17
CA ARG A 92 15.73 -17.24 -38.51
C ARG A 92 15.60 -17.47 -37.00
N TRP A 93 16.72 -17.69 -36.34
CA TRP A 93 16.83 -17.60 -34.88
C TRP A 93 17.62 -16.34 -34.51
N GLY A 94 17.32 -15.80 -33.35
CA GLY A 94 18.06 -14.70 -32.73
C GLY A 94 18.45 -15.06 -31.30
N THR A 95 19.41 -14.30 -30.76
CA THR A 95 19.81 -14.38 -29.35
C THR A 95 19.27 -13.17 -28.62
N TRP A 96 18.66 -13.39 -27.47
CA TRP A 96 18.28 -12.33 -26.54
C TRP A 96 19.10 -12.45 -25.26
N VAL A 97 19.58 -11.29 -24.77
CA VAL A 97 20.32 -11.18 -23.53
C VAL A 97 19.48 -10.38 -22.54
N GLY A 98 19.22 -10.95 -21.37
CA GLY A 98 18.44 -10.32 -20.31
C GLY A 98 19.17 -10.35 -18.98
N VAL A 99 18.93 -9.35 -18.15
CA VAL A 99 19.29 -9.38 -16.73
C VAL A 99 18.09 -9.95 -15.97
N LEU A 100 18.34 -10.94 -15.13
CA LEU A 100 17.38 -11.45 -14.14
C LEU A 100 17.90 -11.06 -12.76
N ARG A 101 16.99 -10.60 -11.91
CA ARG A 101 17.27 -10.31 -10.50
C ARG A 101 16.08 -10.83 -9.69
N ALA A 102 16.33 -11.16 -8.43
CA ALA A 102 15.24 -11.35 -7.49
C ALA A 102 14.42 -10.04 -7.40
N ASN A 103 13.16 -10.14 -6.98
CA ASN A 103 12.39 -8.93 -6.69
C ASN A 103 13.15 -8.13 -5.63
N ASP A 104 13.27 -6.85 -5.92
CA ASP A 104 14.00 -5.82 -5.18
C ASP A 104 13.20 -4.55 -5.49
N CYS A 105 12.04 -4.45 -4.84
CA CYS A 105 11.03 -3.46 -5.18
C CYS A 105 11.48 -2.06 -4.77
N ASN A 106 12.26 -1.96 -3.70
CA ASN A 106 12.82 -0.74 -3.16
C ASN A 106 14.14 -0.34 -3.87
N ALA A 107 14.63 -1.21 -4.77
CA ALA A 107 15.81 -1.04 -5.60
C ALA A 107 17.11 -0.76 -4.80
N ASN A 108 17.17 -1.22 -3.55
CA ASN A 108 18.31 -1.00 -2.65
C ASN A 108 19.49 -1.96 -2.96
N GLY A 109 19.29 -2.94 -3.85
CA GLY A 109 20.28 -3.94 -4.24
C GLY A 109 20.32 -5.19 -3.36
N ILE A 110 19.39 -5.30 -2.40
CA ILE A 110 19.09 -6.45 -1.56
C ILE A 110 17.75 -7.02 -2.05
N PRO A 111 17.64 -8.34 -2.27
CA PRO A 111 16.37 -8.95 -2.61
C PRO A 111 15.33 -8.77 -1.50
N ASP A 112 14.07 -8.56 -1.88
CA ASP A 112 12.89 -8.46 -1.00
C ASP A 112 12.85 -9.57 0.09
N SER A 113 13.16 -10.81 -0.30
CA SER A 113 13.18 -11.96 0.61
C SER A 113 14.28 -11.87 1.67
N GLU A 114 15.43 -11.30 1.31
CA GLU A 114 16.50 -11.05 2.27
C GLU A 114 16.15 -9.89 3.17
N ASP A 115 15.56 -8.83 2.59
CA ASP A 115 15.14 -7.66 3.35
C ASP A 115 14.15 -8.04 4.46
N ILE A 116 13.20 -8.95 4.18
CA ILE A 116 12.29 -9.50 5.18
C ILE A 116 13.03 -10.35 6.23
N SER A 117 13.98 -11.18 5.80
CA SER A 117 14.70 -12.10 6.70
C SER A 117 15.69 -11.39 7.64
N GLU A 118 16.29 -10.30 7.16
CA GLU A 118 17.23 -9.45 7.90
C GLU A 118 16.49 -8.36 8.71
N GLY A 119 15.18 -8.21 8.47
CA GLY A 119 14.32 -7.24 9.14
C GLY A 119 14.53 -5.80 8.65
N THR A 120 15.09 -5.62 7.46
CA THR A 120 15.27 -4.32 6.79
C THR A 120 14.03 -3.88 6.02
N SER A 121 13.14 -4.82 5.66
CA SER A 121 11.78 -4.53 5.20
C SER A 121 10.74 -5.36 5.96
N PHE A 122 9.54 -4.83 6.13
CA PHE A 122 8.45 -5.49 6.87
C PHE A 122 7.61 -6.35 5.93
N ASP A 123 7.15 -7.49 6.44
CA ASP A 123 6.14 -8.35 5.82
C ASP A 123 5.09 -8.63 6.89
N SER A 124 4.20 -7.66 7.08
CA SER A 124 3.23 -7.66 8.19
C SER A 124 2.12 -8.69 7.97
N ASN A 125 1.82 -9.02 6.71
CA ASN A 125 0.77 -9.96 6.34
C ASN A 125 1.29 -11.39 6.09
N GLY A 126 2.62 -11.59 6.08
CA GLY A 126 3.30 -12.88 5.96
C GLY A 126 3.27 -13.48 4.56
N ASN A 127 3.03 -12.68 3.52
CA ASN A 127 2.87 -13.17 2.16
C ASN A 127 4.18 -13.19 1.34
N SER A 128 5.32 -12.89 1.98
CA SER A 128 6.66 -12.85 1.36
C SER A 128 6.86 -11.77 0.30
N VAL A 129 6.00 -10.75 0.28
CA VAL A 129 6.18 -9.49 -0.43
C VAL A 129 6.37 -8.40 0.63
N PRO A 130 7.47 -7.62 0.61
CA PRO A 130 7.62 -6.57 1.60
C PRO A 130 6.50 -5.54 1.48
N ASP A 131 6.01 -5.02 2.60
CA ASP A 131 4.86 -4.11 2.67
C ASP A 131 5.07 -2.85 1.79
N GLU A 132 6.32 -2.38 1.63
CA GLU A 132 6.70 -1.27 0.75
C GLU A 132 6.61 -1.59 -0.76
N CYS A 133 6.51 -2.88 -1.10
CA CYS A 133 6.36 -3.42 -2.44
C CYS A 133 4.90 -3.72 -2.80
N GLU A 134 4.00 -3.65 -1.84
CA GLU A 134 2.58 -3.96 -2.02
C GLU A 134 1.84 -2.74 -2.57
N VAL A 135 0.96 -2.99 -3.55
CA VAL A 135 0.11 -1.95 -4.16
C VAL A 135 -1.31 -1.97 -3.56
N GLU A 136 -1.52 -2.66 -2.45
CA GLU A 136 -2.76 -2.59 -1.67
C GLU A 136 -2.45 -2.27 -0.20
N PRO A 137 -3.33 -1.51 0.47
CA PRO A 137 -3.02 -0.93 1.77
C PRO A 137 -2.82 -2.01 2.83
N PRO A 138 -1.91 -1.76 3.79
CA PRO A 138 -1.54 -2.72 4.81
C PRO A 138 -2.75 -3.16 5.64
N ASN A 139 -2.77 -4.43 6.02
CA ASN A 139 -3.68 -4.94 7.04
C ASN A 139 -3.38 -4.23 8.37
N PHE A 140 -4.27 -3.33 8.78
CA PHE A 140 -4.16 -2.62 10.05
C PHE A 140 -4.45 -3.58 11.21
N PRO A 141 -3.55 -3.71 12.21
CA PRO A 141 -3.89 -4.40 13.45
C PRO A 141 -5.02 -3.62 14.13
N GLU A 142 -6.11 -4.32 14.49
CA GLU A 142 -7.31 -3.76 15.15
C GLU A 142 -6.94 -2.68 16.19
N GLY A 143 -7.20 -1.45 15.79
CA GLY A 143 -6.78 -0.22 16.44
C GLY A 143 -6.95 0.91 15.43
N ASP A 144 -8.21 1.20 15.08
CA ASP A 144 -8.67 2.15 14.04
C ASP A 144 -8.24 3.60 14.29
N TYR A 145 -6.95 3.87 14.37
CA TYR A 145 -6.39 5.22 14.56
C TYR A 145 -6.22 5.90 13.21
N MET A 146 -7.29 6.51 12.71
CA MET A 146 -7.28 7.36 11.53
C MET A 146 -7.25 8.82 11.96
N ASN A 147 -6.46 9.71 11.35
CA ASN A 147 -6.35 11.09 11.86
C ASN A 147 -7.66 11.88 11.64
N ARG A 148 -8.42 11.59 10.58
CA ARG A 148 -9.67 12.29 10.25
C ARG A 148 -10.81 11.40 9.74
N PHE A 149 -10.77 10.12 10.10
CA PHE A 149 -11.82 9.18 9.69
C PHE A 149 -12.33 8.37 10.85
N ILE A 150 -13.61 8.02 10.76
CA ILE A 150 -14.19 6.91 11.51
C ILE A 150 -14.78 5.94 10.49
N ARG A 151 -14.71 4.65 10.78
CA ARG A 151 -15.27 3.63 9.90
C ARG A 151 -16.70 3.35 10.33
N VAL A 152 -17.62 3.22 9.39
CA VAL A 152 -18.95 2.67 9.66
C VAL A 152 -19.14 1.42 8.84
N SER A 153 -19.59 0.36 9.49
CA SER A 153 -19.84 -0.91 8.83
C SER A 153 -21.33 -1.23 8.94
N PRO A 154 -21.98 -1.69 7.86
CA PRO A 154 -23.35 -2.17 7.95
C PRO A 154 -23.39 -3.43 8.81
N GLU A 155 -23.62 -3.23 10.10
CA GLU A 155 -24.08 -4.30 10.96
C GLU A 155 -25.56 -4.50 10.67
N ASN A 156 -25.99 -5.74 10.43
CA ASN A 156 -27.39 -6.20 10.44
C ASN A 156 -28.18 -6.17 9.12
N GLU A 157 -27.79 -7.06 8.19
CA GLU A 157 -28.67 -7.70 7.18
C GLU A 157 -29.70 -6.78 6.45
N GLY A 158 -29.36 -5.50 6.22
CA GLY A 158 -30.21 -4.55 5.49
C GLY A 158 -31.28 -3.83 6.31
N ILE A 159 -31.24 -3.87 7.64
CA ILE A 159 -32.13 -3.07 8.52
C ILE A 159 -31.55 -1.67 8.79
N THR A 160 -30.23 -1.55 8.80
CA THR A 160 -29.55 -0.27 9.01
C THR A 160 -29.90 0.67 7.87
N THR A 161 -30.57 1.77 8.22
CA THR A 161 -30.92 2.83 7.29
C THR A 161 -30.05 4.07 7.48
N GLY A 162 -29.43 4.28 8.65
CA GLY A 162 -28.56 5.44 8.90
C GLY A 162 -27.54 5.18 10.00
N PHE A 163 -26.60 6.11 10.14
CA PHE A 163 -25.59 6.08 11.20
C PHE A 163 -25.51 7.44 11.88
N GLN A 164 -25.57 7.42 13.21
CA GLN A 164 -25.40 8.57 14.07
C GLN A 164 -23.96 8.62 14.58
N VAL A 165 -23.32 9.77 14.50
CA VAL A 165 -21.93 10.02 14.93
C VAL A 165 -21.95 11.04 16.05
N SER A 166 -21.31 10.75 17.18
CA SER A 166 -21.28 11.63 18.35
C SER A 166 -19.87 11.85 18.87
N LEU A 167 -19.44 13.11 18.98
CA LEU A 167 -18.16 13.47 19.58
C LEU A 167 -18.22 13.30 21.11
N THR A 168 -17.45 12.38 21.67
CA THR A 168 -17.47 12.04 23.10
C THR A 168 -16.24 12.53 23.87
N SER A 169 -15.11 12.74 23.19
CA SER A 169 -13.88 13.30 23.76
C SER A 169 -13.09 14.00 22.66
N GLY A 170 -12.25 14.97 23.02
CA GLY A 170 -11.38 15.68 22.10
C GLY A 170 -11.76 17.15 21.94
N PRO A 171 -11.14 17.82 20.97
CA PRO A 171 -11.35 19.25 20.76
C PRO A 171 -12.61 19.53 19.94
N GLY A 172 -13.63 20.10 20.58
CA GLY A 172 -14.88 20.45 19.91
C GLY A 172 -16.04 20.58 20.88
N ALA A 173 -17.24 20.76 20.33
CA ALA A 173 -18.47 20.76 21.10
C ALA A 173 -18.88 19.31 21.43
N LEU A 174 -18.46 18.83 22.61
CA LEU A 174 -18.79 17.49 23.08
C LEU A 174 -20.30 17.28 23.16
N GLY A 175 -20.77 16.09 22.77
CA GLY A 175 -22.18 15.72 22.79
C GLY A 175 -23.01 16.24 21.60
N VAL A 176 -22.39 16.93 20.64
CA VAL A 176 -23.02 17.20 19.35
C VAL A 176 -23.14 15.90 18.58
N VAL A 177 -24.30 15.73 17.95
CA VAL A 177 -24.68 14.59 17.14
C VAL A 177 -24.74 15.02 15.69
N GLY A 178 -24.05 14.30 14.82
CA GLY A 178 -24.23 14.38 13.37
C GLY A 178 -24.66 13.03 12.79
N TRP A 179 -24.98 13.03 11.50
CA TRP A 179 -25.40 11.86 10.75
C TRP A 179 -24.45 11.59 9.59
N VAL A 180 -24.26 10.32 9.25
CA VAL A 180 -23.49 9.96 8.07
C VAL A 180 -24.29 10.30 6.81
N GLY A 181 -23.70 11.12 5.95
CA GLY A 181 -24.27 11.54 4.67
C GLY A 181 -24.17 10.49 3.56
N GLU A 182 -24.49 10.89 2.33
CA GLU A 182 -24.41 9.99 1.17
C GLU A 182 -22.97 9.59 0.87
N PRO A 183 -22.67 8.27 0.81
CA PRO A 183 -21.38 7.78 0.33
C PRO A 183 -21.07 8.21 -1.10
N PHE A 184 -19.84 8.63 -1.34
CA PHE A 184 -19.30 9.01 -2.64
C PHE A 184 -17.90 8.41 -2.86
N ASP A 185 -17.54 8.21 -4.13
CA ASP A 185 -16.16 7.93 -4.54
C ASP A 185 -15.43 9.28 -4.67
N PRO A 186 -14.38 9.56 -3.89
CA PRO A 186 -13.64 10.82 -3.95
C PRO A 186 -12.85 10.98 -5.27
N GLY A 187 -12.82 9.97 -6.14
CA GLY A 187 -12.16 10.03 -7.44
C GLY A 187 -10.65 10.07 -7.33
N CYS A 188 -10.10 9.57 -6.22
CA CYS A 188 -8.68 9.64 -5.93
C CYS A 188 -7.90 8.57 -6.74
N PRO A 189 -6.79 8.92 -7.40
CA PRO A 189 -6.05 7.99 -8.23
C PRO A 189 -5.31 6.95 -7.37
N GLY A 190 -5.68 5.67 -7.51
CA GLY A 190 -4.92 4.53 -7.00
C GLY A 190 -5.04 4.24 -5.50
N ALA A 191 -5.14 5.24 -4.63
CA ALA A 191 -5.13 5.06 -3.17
C ALA A 191 -6.50 4.71 -2.54
N CYS A 192 -7.61 5.03 -3.22
CA CYS A 192 -8.98 4.84 -2.71
C CYS A 192 -9.76 3.74 -3.43
N LEU A 193 -9.09 2.90 -4.23
CA LEU A 193 -9.76 1.88 -5.05
C LEU A 193 -10.62 0.96 -4.15
N GLY A 194 -11.94 1.03 -4.34
CA GLY A 194 -12.93 0.23 -3.60
C GLY A 194 -13.44 0.83 -2.28
N LYS A 195 -12.93 1.99 -1.83
CA LYS A 195 -13.37 2.63 -0.57
C LYS A 195 -14.36 3.76 -0.83
N TYR A 196 -15.50 3.70 -0.14
CA TYR A 196 -16.51 4.75 -0.16
C TYR A 196 -16.32 5.71 1.01
N PHE A 197 -16.56 7.00 0.77
CA PHE A 197 -16.42 8.06 1.76
C PHE A 197 -17.73 8.79 1.98
N ALA A 198 -17.98 9.23 3.21
CA ALA A 198 -19.15 10.05 3.55
C ALA A 198 -18.73 11.23 4.43
N ARG A 199 -19.53 12.29 4.38
CA ARG A 199 -19.40 13.44 5.28
C ARG A 199 -20.37 13.30 6.46
N VAL A 200 -20.13 14.06 7.51
CA VAL A 200 -21.11 14.24 8.57
C VAL A 200 -22.06 15.36 8.14
N VAL A 201 -23.36 15.18 8.39
CA VAL A 201 -24.43 16.12 8.05
C VAL A 201 -25.39 16.29 9.24
N ASP A 202 -26.04 17.45 9.32
CA ASP A 202 -26.97 17.75 10.42
C ASP A 202 -28.28 16.94 10.36
N GLU A 203 -28.72 16.58 9.16
CA GLU A 203 -29.97 15.86 8.91
C GLU A 203 -29.70 14.40 8.48
N PRO A 204 -30.48 13.42 8.98
CA PRO A 204 -30.24 12.02 8.69
C PRO A 204 -30.44 11.69 7.21
N VAL A 205 -29.42 11.06 6.61
CA VAL A 205 -29.53 10.42 5.29
C VAL A 205 -29.87 8.95 5.48
N TYR A 206 -31.06 8.56 5.04
CA TYR A 206 -31.53 7.18 5.13
C TYR A 206 -31.38 6.42 3.81
N ARG A 207 -30.59 5.34 3.82
CA ARG A 207 -30.41 4.42 2.68
C ARG A 207 -30.22 2.98 3.14
N ILE A 208 -30.42 2.00 2.27
CA ILE A 208 -30.12 0.60 2.62
C ILE A 208 -28.60 0.41 2.55
N TRP A 209 -27.97 0.23 3.71
CA TRP A 209 -26.53 -0.03 3.80
C TRP A 209 -26.27 -1.52 3.56
N THR A 210 -25.90 -1.88 2.33
CA THR A 210 -25.64 -3.29 1.91
C THR A 210 -24.22 -3.54 1.39
N GLU A 211 -23.41 -2.49 1.32
CA GLU A 211 -22.08 -2.49 0.70
C GLU A 211 -20.95 -2.63 1.73
N GLU A 212 -19.70 -2.58 1.27
CA GLU A 212 -18.51 -2.55 2.12
C GLU A 212 -18.51 -1.36 3.09
N SER A 213 -17.61 -1.38 4.08
CA SER A 213 -17.50 -0.30 5.06
C SER A 213 -17.26 1.06 4.43
N VAL A 214 -17.86 2.09 5.03
CA VAL A 214 -17.73 3.47 4.58
C VAL A 214 -16.86 4.24 5.57
N TYR A 215 -15.97 5.07 5.04
CA TYR A 215 -15.11 5.94 5.83
C TYR A 215 -15.77 7.32 5.93
N VAL A 216 -16.05 7.75 7.15
CA VAL A 216 -16.69 9.04 7.41
C VAL A 216 -15.61 10.04 7.79
N GLY A 217 -15.46 11.10 7.02
CA GLY A 217 -14.42 12.13 7.23
C GLY A 217 -14.80 13.47 6.61
N ASP A 218 -14.64 14.55 7.38
CA ASP A 218 -14.75 15.96 6.93
C ASP A 218 -14.21 16.92 8.03
N CYS A 219 -14.35 18.24 7.86
CA CYS A 219 -14.12 19.30 8.88
C CYS A 219 -14.75 19.02 10.25
N GLU A 220 -15.81 18.21 10.31
CA GLU A 220 -16.47 17.80 11.57
C GLU A 220 -15.79 16.62 12.27
N ILE A 221 -15.05 15.79 11.51
CA ILE A 221 -14.21 14.73 12.07
C ILE A 221 -12.85 15.32 12.38
N VAL A 222 -12.64 15.61 13.65
CA VAL A 222 -11.42 16.23 14.17
C VAL A 222 -10.40 15.17 14.58
N PRO A 223 -9.11 15.45 14.39
CA PRO A 223 -8.03 14.73 15.03
C PRO A 223 -8.18 14.60 16.55
N VAL A 224 -7.60 13.53 17.10
CA VAL A 224 -7.40 13.34 18.55
C VAL A 224 -8.70 13.42 19.34
N ALA A 225 -9.69 12.73 18.82
CA ALA A 225 -11.04 12.71 19.32
C ALA A 225 -11.58 11.27 19.40
N GLN A 226 -12.53 11.10 20.30
CA GLN A 226 -13.27 9.86 20.41
C GLN A 226 -14.70 10.12 19.94
N TYR A 227 -15.18 9.22 19.10
CA TYR A 227 -16.53 9.22 18.56
C TYR A 227 -17.27 7.96 19.01
N GLU A 228 -18.55 8.10 19.24
CA GLU A 228 -19.48 6.97 19.29
C GLU A 228 -20.30 6.95 18.00
N VAL A 229 -20.34 5.79 17.34
CA VAL A 229 -21.18 5.53 16.18
C VAL A 229 -22.32 4.60 16.58
N ARG A 230 -23.54 4.92 16.16
CA ARG A 230 -24.72 4.07 16.37
C ARG A 230 -25.48 3.89 15.06
N ALA A 231 -25.90 2.66 14.77
CA ALA A 231 -26.78 2.36 13.66
C ALA A 231 -28.24 2.71 14.01
N SER A 232 -28.95 3.24 13.00
CA SER A 232 -30.37 3.57 13.06
C SER A 232 -31.16 2.84 11.98
N GLY A 233 -32.41 2.52 12.30
CA GLY A 233 -33.34 1.81 11.43
C GLY A 233 -34.76 2.29 11.69
N ASN A 234 -35.50 2.68 10.64
CA ASN A 234 -36.85 3.27 10.77
C ASN A 234 -36.91 4.46 11.75
N GLU A 235 -35.95 5.38 11.66
CA GLU A 235 -35.83 6.56 12.54
C GLU A 235 -35.54 6.27 14.03
N GLU A 236 -35.27 5.01 14.40
CA GLU A 236 -34.89 4.63 15.77
C GLU A 236 -33.44 4.15 15.84
N ILE A 237 -32.74 4.55 16.90
CA ILE A 237 -31.41 4.01 17.24
C ILE A 237 -31.62 2.64 17.87
N PHE A 238 -30.99 1.61 17.29
CA PHE A 238 -31.14 0.24 17.80
C PHE A 238 -29.81 -0.42 18.16
N SER A 239 -28.67 0.10 17.70
CA SER A 239 -27.36 -0.44 18.09
C SER A 239 -26.86 0.16 19.40
N GLU A 240 -26.04 -0.61 20.10
CA GLU A 240 -25.13 -0.09 21.10
C GLU A 240 -24.06 0.81 20.43
N PRO A 241 -23.45 1.74 21.17
CA PRO A 241 -22.42 2.61 20.62
C PRO A 241 -21.14 1.83 20.34
N GLU A 242 -20.67 1.91 19.10
CA GLU A 242 -19.32 1.51 18.73
C GLU A 242 -18.37 2.70 18.91
N THR A 243 -17.24 2.47 19.56
CA THR A 243 -16.29 3.54 19.87
C THR A 243 -15.19 3.60 18.83
N PHE A 244 -15.10 4.73 18.14
CA PHE A 244 -14.01 5.05 17.22
C PHE A 244 -13.11 6.11 17.83
N ARG A 245 -11.82 6.01 17.54
CA ARG A 245 -10.83 6.96 18.03
C ARG A 245 -10.08 7.47 16.82
N THR A 246 -10.23 8.75 16.51
CA THR A 246 -9.18 9.40 15.74
C THR A 246 -7.92 9.39 16.62
N ILE A 247 -6.73 9.25 15.99
CA ILE A 247 -5.42 9.08 16.64
C ILE A 247 -5.40 9.35 18.16
N VAL A 248 -5.13 8.32 18.97
CA VAL A 248 -5.04 8.50 20.44
C VAL A 248 -3.71 9.15 20.78
N GLN A 249 -3.73 10.43 21.16
CA GLN A 249 -2.55 11.10 21.68
C GLN A 249 -2.48 11.01 23.22
N PRO A 250 -1.34 10.59 23.78
CA PRO A 250 -1.06 10.75 25.20
C PRO A 250 -1.08 12.23 25.60
N ALA A 251 -1.88 12.58 26.60
CA ALA A 251 -1.85 13.93 27.18
C ALA A 251 -0.43 14.28 27.67
N PRO A 252 0.06 15.53 27.51
CA PRO A 252 -0.68 16.79 27.28
C PRO A 252 -0.51 17.46 25.90
N HIS A 253 0.12 16.83 24.91
CA HIS A 253 0.31 17.39 23.56
C HIS A 253 -0.60 16.64 22.60
N TRP A 254 -1.49 17.36 21.90
CA TRP A 254 -2.78 16.79 21.52
C TRP A 254 -3.23 17.04 20.07
N TRP A 255 -2.42 17.57 19.16
CA TRP A 255 -2.92 17.80 17.80
C TRP A 255 -2.00 17.63 16.59
N ALA A 256 -0.73 17.29 16.77
CA ALA A 256 0.18 17.03 15.65
C ALA A 256 1.27 15.99 15.98
N ASP A 257 1.00 15.15 16.98
CA ASP A 257 1.78 13.95 17.25
C ASP A 257 1.20 12.87 16.32
N VAL A 258 1.84 12.75 15.17
CA VAL A 258 1.39 11.90 14.05
C VAL A 258 2.19 10.60 14.01
N VAL A 259 3.40 10.59 14.59
CA VAL A 259 4.28 9.43 14.61
C VAL A 259 5.12 9.36 15.88
N GLY A 260 5.56 8.15 16.21
CA GLY A 260 6.73 7.89 17.05
C GLY A 260 7.87 7.28 16.25
N ILE A 261 9.07 7.22 16.83
CA ILE A 261 10.20 6.46 16.28
C ILE A 261 10.53 5.27 17.17
N LYS A 262 10.60 4.07 16.57
CA LYS A 262 11.24 2.91 17.21
C LYS A 262 12.72 2.87 16.82
N PHE A 263 13.59 2.74 17.82
CA PHE A 263 15.00 2.32 17.72
C PHE A 263 15.80 2.91 16.53
N LEU A 264 16.60 3.95 16.77
CA LEU A 264 17.55 4.56 15.82
C LEU A 264 16.95 5.21 14.54
N GLY A 265 15.63 5.44 14.44
CA GLY A 265 15.07 6.26 13.36
C GLY A 265 14.73 5.51 12.07
N LEU A 266 14.60 4.18 12.13
CA LEU A 266 14.41 3.33 10.96
C LEU A 266 12.95 2.95 10.69
N GLN A 267 12.05 3.11 11.67
CA GLN A 267 10.63 2.77 11.53
C GLN A 267 9.75 3.74 12.31
N TRP A 268 8.69 4.21 11.66
CA TRP A 268 7.62 4.99 12.30
C TRP A 268 6.69 4.07 13.09
N GLU A 269 6.45 4.43 14.34
CA GLU A 269 5.32 3.91 15.10
C GLU A 269 4.17 4.91 15.05
N GLY A 270 3.01 4.47 15.51
CA GLY A 270 1.94 5.39 15.81
C GLY A 270 2.37 6.48 16.82
N PRO A 271 1.56 7.53 16.94
CA PRO A 271 1.72 8.65 17.87
C PRO A 271 2.23 8.26 19.26
N ASN A 272 3.22 8.99 19.79
CA ASN A 272 3.93 8.64 21.03
C ASN A 272 3.71 9.62 22.20
N GLY A 273 2.86 10.62 22.02
CA GLY A 273 2.54 11.65 23.00
C GLY A 273 3.47 12.86 22.99
N VAL A 274 4.36 12.96 22.01
CA VAL A 274 5.38 14.01 21.97
C VAL A 274 5.48 14.59 20.57
N VAL A 275 4.83 15.74 20.38
CA VAL A 275 5.05 16.56 19.17
C VAL A 275 6.50 17.05 19.15
N ASN A 276 7.30 16.51 18.24
CA ASN A 276 8.71 16.85 18.13
C ASN A 276 9.19 16.87 16.67
N PHE A 277 10.52 16.79 16.47
CA PHE A 277 11.11 16.81 15.14
C PHE A 277 10.75 15.57 14.32
N ASP A 278 10.41 14.47 14.98
CA ASP A 278 9.96 13.21 14.39
C ASP A 278 8.68 13.44 13.56
N ASP A 279 7.69 14.13 14.12
CA ASP A 279 6.42 14.46 13.44
C ASP A 279 6.61 15.35 12.20
N VAL A 280 7.45 16.39 12.35
CA VAL A 280 7.79 17.30 11.25
C VAL A 280 8.54 16.53 10.16
N THR A 281 9.44 15.62 10.54
CA THR A 281 10.22 14.81 9.61
C THR A 281 9.34 13.82 8.87
N ALA A 282 8.40 13.16 9.55
CA ALA A 282 7.42 12.27 8.96
C ALA A 282 6.61 12.97 7.86
N ALA A 283 6.12 14.18 8.14
CA ALA A 283 5.34 14.94 7.19
C ALA A 283 6.13 15.37 5.95
N ILE A 284 7.37 15.80 6.15
CA ILE A 284 8.28 16.17 5.06
C ILE A 284 8.67 14.93 4.23
N GLN A 285 8.96 13.81 4.86
CA GLN A 285 9.30 12.56 4.18
C GLN A 285 8.15 12.08 3.31
N TYR A 286 6.92 12.14 3.82
CA TYR A 286 5.73 11.83 3.02
C TYR A 286 5.61 12.78 1.81
N PHE A 287 5.71 14.09 2.03
CA PHE A 287 5.63 15.10 0.96
C PHE A 287 6.69 14.89 -0.13
N MET A 288 7.87 14.41 0.24
CA MET A 288 8.95 14.09 -0.67
C MET A 288 8.80 12.74 -1.37
N SER A 289 7.71 12.01 -1.12
CA SER A 289 7.50 10.62 -1.54
C SER A 289 8.69 9.73 -1.14
N HIS A 290 9.21 9.94 0.07
CA HIS A 290 10.35 9.20 0.58
C HIS A 290 9.95 7.74 0.86
N PRO A 291 10.78 6.73 0.53
CA PRO A 291 10.43 5.31 0.67
C PRO A 291 10.05 4.90 2.11
N THR A 292 10.62 5.58 3.10
CA THR A 292 10.35 5.36 4.52
C THR A 292 9.30 6.32 5.10
N GLY A 293 8.49 6.97 4.26
CA GLY A 293 7.44 7.88 4.73
C GLY A 293 6.39 7.14 5.59
N PRO A 294 5.75 7.83 6.55
CA PRO A 294 4.63 7.26 7.31
C PRO A 294 3.39 7.08 6.41
N VAL A 295 2.34 6.45 6.91
CA VAL A 295 1.07 6.33 6.18
C VAL A 295 0.39 7.70 6.00
N LEU A 296 -0.31 7.88 4.87
CA LEU A 296 -0.96 9.13 4.47
C LEU A 296 -1.92 9.65 5.56
N GLU A 297 -2.70 8.73 6.11
CA GLU A 297 -3.78 9.01 7.05
C GLU A 297 -3.29 9.52 8.40
N TRP A 298 -1.98 9.48 8.67
CA TRP A 298 -1.39 10.08 9.86
C TRP A 298 -0.97 11.53 9.63
N VAL A 299 -0.60 11.90 8.40
CA VAL A 299 0.03 13.19 8.10
C VAL A 299 -0.96 14.25 7.64
N GLU A 300 -2.10 13.85 7.09
CA GLU A 300 -3.15 14.77 6.62
C GLU A 300 -3.82 15.46 7.82
N ILE A 301 -3.53 16.76 8.00
CA ILE A 301 -4.08 17.56 9.11
C ILE A 301 -4.65 18.92 8.68
N GLU A 302 -4.73 19.21 7.38
CA GLU A 302 -5.30 20.47 6.90
C GLU A 302 -6.80 20.62 7.26
N PRO A 303 -7.28 21.80 7.74
CA PRO A 303 -8.62 21.91 8.30
C PRO A 303 -9.77 22.13 7.31
N GLN A 304 -9.50 22.66 6.11
CA GLN A 304 -10.58 23.27 5.33
C GLN A 304 -11.26 22.33 4.35
N GLU A 305 -10.58 21.30 3.83
CA GLU A 305 -11.20 20.21 3.06
C GLU A 305 -10.32 18.96 3.10
N LEU A 306 -10.96 17.79 3.19
CA LEU A 306 -10.29 16.51 3.03
C LEU A 306 -9.91 16.31 1.56
N ASN A 307 -8.70 16.72 1.18
CA ASN A 307 -8.27 16.74 -0.22
C ASN A 307 -7.39 15.54 -0.60
N PHE A 308 -6.99 14.70 0.37
CA PHE A 308 -6.09 13.55 0.20
C PHE A 308 -4.73 13.92 -0.43
N ILE A 309 -4.31 15.17 -0.27
CA ILE A 309 -3.09 15.73 -0.85
C ILE A 309 -2.29 16.37 0.27
N ILE A 310 -1.29 15.63 0.75
CA ILE A 310 -0.28 16.21 1.64
C ILE A 310 0.46 17.30 0.89
N ASN A 311 0.34 18.52 1.41
CA ASN A 311 0.95 19.68 0.84
C ASN A 311 1.68 20.49 1.93
N PHE A 312 2.19 21.66 1.55
CA PHE A 312 2.96 22.49 2.49
C PHE A 312 2.10 22.99 3.67
N SER A 313 0.78 23.08 3.49
CA SER A 313 -0.18 23.44 4.54
C SER A 313 -0.14 22.43 5.69
N ASP A 314 -0.19 21.12 5.42
CA ASP A 314 -0.09 20.05 6.44
C ASP A 314 1.20 20.15 7.24
N ILE A 315 2.33 20.29 6.54
CA ILE A 315 3.65 20.45 7.16
C ILE A 315 3.65 21.68 8.08
N MET A 316 3.08 22.79 7.63
CA MET A 316 3.02 24.03 8.42
C MET A 316 2.17 23.86 9.68
N GLN A 317 1.07 23.12 9.63
CA GLN A 317 0.26 22.82 10.81
C GLN A 317 1.06 22.01 11.85
N ILE A 318 1.82 20.99 11.41
CA ILE A 318 2.67 20.19 12.31
C ILE A 318 3.79 21.05 12.91
N VAL A 319 4.41 21.92 12.11
CA VAL A 319 5.42 22.88 12.58
C VAL A 319 4.84 23.87 13.60
N LEU A 320 3.61 24.35 13.40
CA LEU A 320 2.94 25.23 14.35
C LEU A 320 2.69 24.54 15.69
N ALA A 321 2.24 23.28 15.67
CA ALA A 321 2.09 22.47 16.87
C ALA A 321 3.42 22.24 17.59
N PHE A 322 4.49 21.93 16.85
CA PHE A 322 5.85 21.79 17.38
C PHE A 322 6.34 23.06 18.07
N GLN A 323 5.96 24.24 17.56
CA GLN A 323 6.27 25.54 18.18
C GLN A 323 5.44 25.84 19.44
N GLY A 324 4.55 24.93 19.85
CA GLY A 324 3.63 25.13 20.97
C GLY A 324 2.40 25.96 20.60
N GLY A 325 2.06 26.02 19.32
CA GLY A 325 0.82 26.65 18.85
C GLY A 325 -0.41 25.98 19.46
N PRO A 326 -1.46 26.76 19.79
CA PRO A 326 -2.73 26.17 20.17
C PRO A 326 -3.33 25.41 18.99
N TYR A 327 -4.19 24.43 19.28
CA TYR A 327 -4.94 23.75 18.24
C TYR A 327 -5.75 24.73 17.39
N PRO A 328 -5.53 24.75 16.07
CA PRO A 328 -6.15 25.74 15.21
C PRO A 328 -7.48 25.27 14.62
N PHE A 329 -7.85 23.99 14.79
CA PHE A 329 -9.06 23.43 14.20
C PHE A 329 -10.24 23.60 15.15
N VAL A 330 -10.94 24.71 15.01
CA VAL A 330 -12.29 24.82 15.55
C VAL A 330 -13.22 24.25 14.48
N ALA A 331 -14.22 23.45 14.88
CA ALA A 331 -15.30 23.07 13.96
C ALA A 331 -15.79 24.35 13.26
N PRO A 332 -15.68 24.45 11.92
CA PRO A 332 -16.12 25.64 11.20
C PRO A 332 -17.58 25.94 11.53
N ALA A 333 -17.93 27.21 11.74
CA ALA A 333 -19.33 27.61 11.96
C ALA A 333 -20.20 27.31 10.74
N ASP A 334 -19.57 27.19 9.57
CA ASP A 334 -20.16 26.87 8.27
C ASP A 334 -19.23 25.85 7.57
N CYS A 335 -19.32 24.56 7.93
CA CYS A 335 -18.80 23.51 7.06
C CYS A 335 -19.61 23.57 5.74
N PRO A 336 -18.94 23.68 4.57
CA PRO A 336 -19.58 24.03 3.30
C PRO A 336 -20.52 22.98 2.71
#